data_AF-X0Z2Y1-F1
#
_entry.id   AF-X0Z2Y1-F1
#
_cell.length_a   1.000
_cell.length_b   1.000
_cell.length_c   1.000
_cell.angle_alpha   90.00
_cell.angle_beta   90.00
_cell.angle_gamma   90.00
#
_symmetry.space_group_name_H-M   'P 1'
#
loop_
_entity.id
_entity.type
_entity.pdbx_description
1 polymer ?
#
loop_
_entity_poly.entity_id
_entity_poly.type
_entity_poly.pdbx_seq_one_letter_code
_entity_poly.pdbx_strand_id
1 'polypeptide(L)'
;TLDLIMGALTILLVLEAARRAIGSALPIVVIVFLLYSYFGQIMPGFFAHRGYSLERIIEHLYAGTEGIFGIPLGVSASFVFLFILFGAVLNKTGMGKFFIDIAMALAGHTTGGPAKVAVIASGLVKLLVAASSESANKIIPASLV
;
A
#
# COMPACT_ATOMS: atom_id res chain seq x y z
N THR A 1 7.26 -9.26 -30.57
CA THR A 1 6.43 -8.10 -30.97
C THR A 1 5.07 -8.12 -30.28
N LEU A 2 4.36 -9.25 -30.26
CA LEU A 2 3.09 -9.37 -29.53
C LEU A 2 3.24 -9.05 -28.04
N ASP A 3 4.30 -9.55 -27.40
CA ASP A 3 4.59 -9.31 -25.97
C ASP A 3 4.84 -7.83 -25.68
N LEU A 4 5.49 -7.12 -26.60
CA LEU A 4 5.74 -5.68 -26.49
C LEU A 4 4.43 -4.88 -26.56
N ILE A 5 3.52 -5.25 -27.45
CA ILE A 5 2.20 -4.60 -27.59
C ILE A 5 1.36 -4.87 -26.33
N MET A 6 1.33 -6.11 -25.85
CA MET A 6 0.62 -6.47 -24.63
C MET A 6 1.20 -5.76 -23.40
N GLY A 7 2.53 -5.64 -23.32
CA GLY A 7 3.20 -4.91 -22.25
C GLY A 7 2.86 -3.42 -22.26
N ALA A 8 2.95 -2.78 -23.44
CA ALA A 8 2.56 -1.37 -23.60
C ALA A 8 1.09 -1.13 -23.22
N LEU A 9 0.19 -2.00 -23.68
CA LEU A 9 -1.23 -1.92 -23.37
C LEU A 9 -1.50 -2.12 -21.87
N THR A 10 -0.79 -3.04 -21.24
CA THR A 10 -0.89 -3.28 -19.79
C THR A 10 -0.45 -2.05 -19.00
N ILE A 11 0.67 -1.42 -19.36
CA ILE A 11 1.14 -0.20 -18.71
C ILE A 11 0.10 0.93 -18.82
N LEU A 12 -0.48 1.12 -20.01
CA LEU A 12 -1.52 2.14 -20.21
C LEU A 12 -2.79 1.84 -19.40
N LEU A 13 -3.23 0.58 -19.37
CA LEU A 13 -4.39 0.17 -18.57
C LEU A 13 -4.16 0.36 -17.07
N VAL A 14 -2.96 0.04 -16.57
CA VAL A 14 -2.61 0.23 -15.16
C VAL A 14 -2.58 1.72 -14.81
N LEU A 15 -2.03 2.58 -15.67
CA LEU A 15 -2.06 4.03 -15.47
C LEU A 15 -3.49 4.58 -15.41
N GLU A 16 -4.37 4.14 -16.32
CA GLU A 16 -5.77 4.55 -16.35
C GLU A 16 -6.56 4.01 -15.14
N ALA A 17 -6.31 2.76 -14.75
CA ALA A 17 -6.90 2.17 -13.55
C ALA A 17 -6.46 2.92 -12.28
N ALA A 18 -5.17 3.24 -12.16
CA ALA A 18 -4.63 4.03 -11.07
C ALA A 18 -5.24 5.45 -11.03
N ARG A 19 -5.42 6.07 -12.20
CA ARG A 19 -6.09 7.38 -12.33
C ARG A 19 -7.52 7.34 -11.78
N ARG A 20 -8.25 6.27 -12.06
CA ARG A 20 -9.64 6.09 -11.60
C ARG A 20 -9.74 5.74 -10.12
N ALA A 21 -8.79 4.97 -9.59
CA ALA A 21 -8.83 4.49 -8.21
C ALA A 21 -8.32 5.51 -7.18
N ILE A 22 -7.20 6.18 -7.47
CA ILE A 22 -6.48 7.03 -6.51
C ILE A 22 -6.51 8.51 -6.92
N GLY A 23 -6.78 8.79 -8.20
CA GLY A 23 -6.75 10.13 -8.77
C GLY A 23 -5.57 10.35 -9.70
N SER A 24 -5.48 11.53 -10.31
CA SER A 24 -4.49 11.84 -11.35
C SER A 24 -3.06 12.05 -10.84
N ALA A 25 -2.86 12.30 -9.54
CA ALA A 25 -1.55 12.58 -8.99
C ALA A 25 -0.56 11.43 -9.18
N LEU A 26 -0.96 10.19 -8.90
CA LEU A 26 -0.08 9.02 -9.01
C LEU A 26 0.32 8.71 -10.46
N PRO A 27 -0.60 8.64 -11.44
CA PRO A 27 -0.25 8.50 -12.85
C PRO A 27 0.70 9.58 -13.36
N ILE A 28 0.53 10.84 -12.94
CA ILE A 28 1.43 11.94 -13.35
C ILE A 28 2.85 11.65 -12.89
N VAL A 29 3.03 11.24 -11.62
CA VAL A 29 4.35 10.88 -11.09
C VAL A 29 4.96 9.73 -11.88
N VAL A 30 4.19 8.68 -12.18
CA VAL A 30 4.69 7.55 -12.98
C VAL A 30 5.11 7.98 -14.38
N ILE A 31 4.32 8.82 -15.05
CA ILE A 31 4.66 9.33 -16.39
C ILE A 31 5.97 10.14 -16.35
N VAL A 32 6.16 10.98 -15.34
CA VAL A 32 7.41 11.74 -15.15
C VAL A 32 8.60 10.80 -14.99
N PHE A 33 8.48 9.74 -14.18
CA PHE A 33 9.55 8.77 -14.01
C PHE A 33 9.81 7.92 -15.26
N LEU A 34 8.78 7.55 -16.02
CA LEU A 34 8.94 6.87 -17.30
C LEU A 34 9.66 7.76 -18.33
N LEU A 35 9.32 9.04 -18.37
CA LEU A 35 10.02 10.03 -19.19
C LEU A 35 11.48 10.17 -18.74
N TYR A 36 11.75 10.22 -17.44
CA TYR A 36 13.12 10.23 -16.91
C TYR A 36 13.90 8.97 -17.33
N SER A 37 13.31 7.78 -17.21
CA SER A 37 13.95 6.53 -17.64
C SER A 37 14.30 6.51 -19.14
N TYR A 38 13.52 7.21 -19.97
CA TYR A 38 13.82 7.35 -21.40
C TYR A 38 14.85 8.46 -21.67
N PHE A 39 14.65 9.65 -21.10
CA PHE A 39 15.44 10.86 -21.36
C PHE A 39 16.70 11.04 -20.48
N GLY A 40 17.04 10.06 -19.64
CA GLY A 40 18.18 10.16 -18.73
C GLY A 40 19.54 10.44 -19.38
N GLN A 41 19.70 10.22 -20.68
CA GLN A 41 20.92 10.55 -21.43
C GLN A 41 21.15 12.07 -21.56
N ILE A 42 20.08 12.87 -21.53
CA ILE A 42 20.13 14.33 -21.71
C ILE A 42 20.33 15.05 -20.36
N MET A 43 20.20 14.32 -19.23
CA MET A 43 20.30 14.90 -17.90
C MET A 43 21.78 15.15 -17.52
N PRO A 44 22.14 16.34 -17.01
CA PRO A 44 23.52 16.64 -16.59
C PRO A 44 23.83 16.14 -15.16
N GLY A 45 25.07 15.69 -14.95
CA GLY A 45 25.61 15.35 -13.62
C GLY A 45 25.28 13.95 -13.11
N PHE A 46 25.08 13.80 -11.80
CA PHE A 46 24.87 12.51 -11.12
C PHE A 46 23.57 11.80 -11.53
N PHE A 47 22.57 12.54 -12.02
CA PHE A 47 21.29 11.98 -12.50
C PHE A 47 21.37 11.47 -13.95
N ALA A 48 22.52 11.57 -14.61
CA ALA A 48 22.72 11.09 -15.97
C ALA A 48 22.81 9.55 -16.00
N HIS A 49 22.05 8.92 -16.88
CA HIS A 49 22.22 7.50 -17.22
C HIS A 49 22.10 7.30 -18.73
N ARG A 50 22.47 6.13 -19.27
CA ARG A 50 22.52 5.87 -20.72
C ARG A 50 21.19 6.04 -21.47
N GLY A 51 20.08 6.32 -20.77
CA GLY A 51 18.72 6.20 -21.29
C GLY A 51 18.36 4.73 -21.56
N TYR A 52 17.10 4.37 -21.39
CA TYR A 52 16.60 3.04 -21.74
C TYR A 52 15.68 3.13 -22.96
N SER A 53 15.80 2.18 -23.89
CA SER A 53 14.86 2.07 -25.01
C SER A 53 13.46 1.74 -24.50
N LEU A 54 12.42 2.17 -25.22
CA LEU A 54 11.03 1.88 -24.85
C LEU A 54 10.77 0.39 -24.73
N GLU A 55 11.38 -0.42 -25.61
CA GLU A 55 11.30 -1.88 -25.55
C GLU A 55 11.82 -2.44 -24.24
N ARG A 56 13.01 -1.98 -23.81
CA ARG A 56 13.59 -2.41 -22.54
C ARG A 56 12.76 -1.95 -21.34
N ILE A 57 12.20 -0.75 -21.38
CA ILE A 57 11.32 -0.24 -20.32
C ILE A 57 10.07 -1.12 -20.22
N ILE A 58 9.41 -1.40 -21.35
CA ILE A 58 8.20 -2.22 -21.38
C ILE A 58 8.49 -3.65 -20.91
N GLU A 59 9.55 -4.28 -21.40
CA GLU A 59 9.96 -5.61 -20.95
C GLU A 59 10.24 -5.64 -19.44
N HIS A 60 10.92 -4.62 -18.91
CA HIS A 60 11.23 -4.54 -17.48
C HIS A 60 9.97 -4.34 -16.62
N LEU A 61 9.02 -3.50 -17.04
CA LEU A 61 7.78 -3.28 -16.30
C LEU A 61 6.79 -4.44 -16.41
N TYR A 62 6.74 -5.12 -17.56
CA TYR A 62 5.77 -6.17 -17.83
C TYR A 62 6.27 -7.57 -17.44
N ALA A 63 7.50 -7.92 -17.83
CA ALA A 63 8.07 -9.24 -17.60
C ALA A 63 9.07 -9.28 -16.44
N GLY A 64 9.47 -8.12 -15.90
CA GLY A 64 10.38 -8.05 -14.75
C GLY A 64 9.71 -8.42 -13.43
N THR A 65 10.51 -8.97 -12.52
CA THR A 65 10.10 -9.34 -11.16
C THR A 65 9.90 -8.15 -10.22
N GLU A 66 10.34 -6.96 -10.63
CA GLU A 66 10.14 -5.69 -9.91
C GLU A 66 9.12 -4.78 -10.59
N GLY A 67 8.55 -5.22 -11.72
CA GLY A 67 7.56 -4.48 -12.49
C GLY A 67 6.16 -4.56 -11.90
N ILE A 68 5.15 -4.45 -12.77
CA ILE A 68 3.73 -4.40 -12.41
C ILE A 68 3.30 -5.66 -11.63
N PHE A 69 3.79 -6.83 -12.04
CA PHE A 69 3.49 -8.12 -11.41
C PHE A 69 4.48 -8.51 -10.30
N GLY A 70 5.35 -7.58 -9.90
CA GLY A 70 6.44 -7.83 -8.98
C GLY A 70 6.08 -7.64 -7.52
N ILE A 71 7.07 -7.14 -6.77
CA ILE A 71 6.98 -6.83 -5.32
C ILE A 71 5.68 -6.10 -4.93
N PRO A 72 5.19 -5.06 -5.64
CA PRO A 72 3.99 -4.34 -5.20
C PRO A 72 2.74 -5.22 -5.17
N LEU A 73 2.59 -6.12 -6.15
CA LEU A 73 1.46 -7.03 -6.23
C LEU A 73 1.58 -8.14 -5.16
N GLY A 74 2.80 -8.66 -4.96
CA GLY A 74 3.09 -9.63 -3.91
C GLY A 74 2.81 -9.09 -2.51
N VAL A 75 3.30 -7.89 -2.19
CA VAL A 75 3.06 -7.23 -0.89
C VAL A 75 1.56 -6.95 -0.70
N SER A 76 0.86 -6.54 -1.76
CA SER A 76 -0.59 -6.32 -1.70
C SER A 76 -1.37 -7.61 -1.40
N ALA A 77 -1.00 -8.72 -2.03
CA ALA A 77 -1.67 -10.01 -1.83
C ALA A 77 -1.36 -10.66 -0.47
N SER A 78 -0.12 -10.56 0.01
CA SER A 78 0.29 -11.23 1.25
C SER A 78 -0.01 -10.43 2.51
N PHE A 79 0.08 -9.10 2.47
CA PHE A 79 -0.08 -8.27 3.67
C PHE A 79 -1.35 -7.43 3.61
N VAL A 80 -1.51 -6.61 2.57
CA VAL A 80 -2.60 -5.62 2.50
C VAL A 80 -3.96 -6.31 2.45
N PHE A 81 -4.09 -7.38 1.68
CA PHE A 81 -5.33 -8.16 1.59
C PHE A 81 -5.81 -8.67 2.95
N LEU A 82 -4.92 -9.24 3.77
CA LEU A 82 -5.28 -9.76 5.09
C LEU A 82 -5.74 -8.64 6.04
N PHE A 83 -5.07 -7.49 6.02
CA PHE A 83 -5.49 -6.33 6.82
C PHE A 83 -6.85 -5.78 6.39
N ILE A 84 -7.11 -5.69 5.08
CA ILE A 84 -8.41 -5.26 4.56
C ILE A 84 -9.49 -6.28 4.89
N LEU A 85 -9.21 -7.59 4.73
CA LEU A 85 -10.14 -8.67 5.04
C LEU A 85 -10.52 -8.66 6.52
N PHE A 86 -9.53 -8.62 7.41
CA PHE A 86 -9.77 -8.53 8.85
C PHE A 86 -10.50 -7.25 9.20
N GLY A 87 -10.11 -6.10 8.64
CA GLY A 87 -10.79 -4.83 8.81
C GLY A 87 -12.27 -4.87 8.38
N ALA A 88 -12.56 -5.52 7.24
CA ALA A 88 -13.92 -5.70 6.73
C ALA A 88 -14.74 -6.63 7.64
N VAL A 89 -14.15 -7.73 8.13
CA VAL A 89 -14.79 -8.62 9.11
C VAL A 89 -15.08 -7.87 10.40
N LEU A 90 -14.12 -7.13 10.96
CA LEU A 90 -14.33 -6.33 12.17
C LEU A 90 -15.40 -5.25 12.00
N ASN A 91 -15.46 -4.63 10.83
CA ASN A 91 -16.50 -3.66 10.50
C ASN A 91 -17.88 -4.33 10.46
N LYS A 92 -17.99 -5.51 9.84
CA LYS A 92 -19.25 -6.26 9.71
C LYS A 92 -19.72 -6.92 11.00
N THR A 93 -18.83 -7.41 11.86
CA THR A 93 -19.21 -7.96 13.17
C THR A 93 -19.63 -6.88 14.16
N GLY A 94 -19.53 -5.59 13.80
CA GLY A 94 -19.89 -4.49 14.69
C GLY A 94 -18.94 -4.35 15.88
N MET A 95 -17.73 -4.93 15.80
CA MET A 95 -16.76 -4.92 16.90
C MET A 95 -16.39 -3.50 17.34
N GLY A 96 -16.46 -2.53 16.42
CA GLY A 96 -16.30 -1.11 16.76
C GLY A 96 -17.35 -0.60 17.77
N LYS A 97 -18.62 -1.02 17.65
CA LYS A 97 -19.66 -0.71 18.65
C LYS A 97 -19.44 -1.51 19.93
N PHE A 98 -19.09 -2.79 19.81
CA PHE A 98 -18.80 -3.65 20.97
C PHE A 98 -17.73 -3.07 21.90
N PHE A 99 -16.63 -2.51 21.36
CA PHE A 99 -15.63 -1.86 22.20
C PHE A 99 -16.12 -0.54 22.83
N ILE A 100 -16.94 0.22 22.09
CA ILE A 100 -17.56 1.43 22.63
C ILE A 100 -18.52 1.05 23.77
N ASP A 101 -19.31 -0.01 23.61
CA ASP A 101 -20.25 -0.51 24.60
C ASP A 101 -19.53 -1.04 25.86
N ILE A 102 -18.42 -1.77 25.69
CA ILE A 102 -17.56 -2.19 26.80
C ILE A 102 -16.96 -0.97 27.52
N ALA A 103 -16.45 0.01 26.79
CA ALA A 103 -15.89 1.21 27.38
C ALA A 103 -16.97 2.01 28.14
N MET A 104 -18.19 2.10 27.58
CA MET A 104 -19.35 2.69 28.26
C MET A 104 -19.76 1.92 29.51
N ALA A 105 -19.76 0.59 29.49
CA ALA A 105 -20.03 -0.23 30.66
C ALA A 105 -18.98 -0.02 31.77
N LEU A 106 -17.70 0.16 31.40
CA LEU A 106 -16.59 0.35 32.35
C LEU A 106 -16.51 1.77 32.94
N ALA A 107 -16.76 2.81 32.14
CA ALA A 107 -16.46 4.19 32.53
C ALA A 107 -17.64 5.17 32.38
N GLY A 108 -18.74 4.75 31.77
CA GLY A 108 -19.89 5.61 31.45
C GLY A 108 -20.62 6.18 32.66
N HIS A 109 -20.57 5.48 33.82
CA HIS A 109 -21.20 5.94 35.06
C HIS A 109 -20.38 7.01 35.82
N THR A 110 -19.17 7.34 35.36
CA THR A 110 -18.29 8.29 36.04
C THR A 110 -18.47 9.72 35.52
N THR A 111 -18.27 10.72 36.39
CA THR A 111 -18.23 12.14 36.00
C THR A 111 -17.11 12.37 34.99
N GLY A 112 -17.48 12.87 33.79
CA GLY A 112 -16.60 12.92 32.60
C GLY A 112 -16.71 11.71 31.66
N GLY A 113 -17.72 10.85 31.84
CA GLY A 113 -17.93 9.56 31.16
C GLY A 113 -17.59 9.52 29.66
N PRO A 114 -18.17 10.37 28.80
CA PRO A 114 -17.90 10.32 27.35
C PRO A 114 -16.42 10.50 26.99
N ALA A 115 -15.70 11.35 27.73
CA ALA A 115 -14.28 11.60 27.47
C ALA A 115 -13.40 10.41 27.90
N LYS A 116 -13.68 9.78 29.05
CA LYS A 116 -12.93 8.60 29.52
C LYS A 116 -13.19 7.36 28.66
N VAL A 117 -14.44 7.16 28.25
CA VAL A 117 -14.85 6.10 27.32
C VAL A 117 -14.08 6.19 26.00
N ALA A 118 -13.97 7.39 25.43
CA ALA A 118 -13.25 7.61 24.17
C ALA A 118 -11.75 7.25 24.27
N VAL A 119 -11.09 7.60 25.38
CA VAL A 119 -9.67 7.28 25.61
C VAL A 119 -9.47 5.77 25.77
N ILE A 120 -10.32 5.10 26.54
CA ILE A 120 -10.24 3.65 26.79
C ILE A 120 -10.51 2.86 25.50
N ALA A 121 -11.55 3.23 24.73
CA ALA A 121 -11.86 2.58 23.45
C ALA A 121 -10.73 2.77 22.43
N SER A 122 -10.14 3.97 22.34
CA SER A 122 -9.00 4.23 21.46
C SER A 122 -7.76 3.42 21.86
N GLY A 123 -7.50 3.26 23.16
CA GLY A 123 -6.40 2.45 23.69
C GLY A 123 -6.55 0.97 23.32
N LEU A 124 -7.75 0.41 23.48
CA LEU A 124 -8.04 -0.99 23.12
C LEU A 124 -7.85 -1.26 21.61
N VAL A 125 -8.33 -0.35 20.75
CA VAL A 125 -8.14 -0.48 19.30
C VAL A 125 -6.66 -0.38 18.93
N LYS A 126 -5.90 0.53 19.55
CA LYS A 126 -4.45 0.66 19.31
C LYS A 126 -3.69 -0.60 19.73
N LEU A 127 -4.04 -1.22 20.85
CA LEU A 127 -3.43 -2.48 21.31
C LEU A 127 -3.64 -3.62 20.29
N LEU A 128 -4.83 -3.70 19.70
CA LEU A 128 -5.17 -4.71 18.69
C LEU A 128 -4.36 -4.55 17.40
N VAL A 129 -4.17 -3.30 16.96
CA VAL A 129 -3.33 -2.98 15.80
C VAL A 129 -1.85 -3.21 16.11
N ALA A 130 -1.37 -2.80 17.29
CA ALA A 130 0.01 -2.95 17.72
C ALA A 130 0.44 -4.43 17.83
N ALA A 131 -0.40 -5.29 18.39
CA ALA A 131 -0.13 -6.73 18.48
C ALA A 131 -0.01 -7.40 17.10
N SER A 132 -0.72 -6.87 16.10
CA SER A 132 -0.66 -7.35 14.71
C SER A 132 0.62 -6.91 14.00
N SER A 133 1.14 -5.71 14.28
CA SER A 133 2.43 -5.25 13.76
C SER A 133 3.64 -5.94 14.40
N GLU A 134 3.57 -6.27 15.69
CA GLU A 134 4.65 -6.97 16.43
C GLU A 134 4.89 -8.39 15.88
N SER A 135 3.81 -9.08 15.52
CA SER A 135 3.86 -10.45 14.98
C SER A 135 4.51 -10.53 13.59
N ALA A 136 4.47 -9.43 12.82
CA ALA A 136 5.15 -9.33 11.52
C ALA A 136 6.68 -9.11 11.67
N ASN A 137 7.11 -8.41 12.72
CA ASN A 137 8.53 -8.15 13.00
C ASN A 137 9.30 -9.41 13.44
N LYS A 138 8.60 -10.42 13.98
CA LYS A 138 9.20 -11.70 14.41
C LYS A 138 9.54 -12.65 13.24
N ILE A 139 9.12 -12.33 12.02
CA ILE A 139 9.39 -13.13 10.81
C ILE A 139 10.65 -12.66 10.08
N ILE A 140 11.21 -11.50 10.45
CA ILE A 140 12.53 -11.06 10.00
C ILE A 140 13.55 -11.54 11.05
N PRO A 141 14.40 -12.54 10.76
CA PRO A 141 15.40 -12.98 11.72
C PRO A 141 16.33 -11.81 12.05
N ALA A 142 16.51 -11.55 13.35
CA ALA A 142 17.42 -10.56 13.91
C ALA A 142 18.92 -10.84 13.64
N SER A 143 19.24 -11.61 12.59
CA SER A 143 20.61 -11.90 12.15
C SER A 143 21.07 -11.00 10.98
N LEU A 144 20.29 -9.99 10.60
CA LEU A 144 20.58 -9.07 9.49
C LEU A 144 20.33 -7.58 9.82
N VAL A 145 20.49 -7.20 11.09
CA VAL A 145 20.79 -5.80 11.49
C VAL A 145 22.06 -5.80 12.31
#